data_AF-X1K2S2-F1
#
_entry.id   AF-X1K2S2-F1
#
_cell.length_a   1.000
_cell.length_b   1.000
_cell.length_c   1.000
_cell.angle_alpha   90.00
_cell.angle_beta   90.00
_cell.angle_gamma   90.00
#
_symmetry.space_group_name_H-M   'P 1'
#
loop_
_entity.id
_entity.type
_entity.pdbx_description
1 polymer ?
#
loop_
_entity_poly.entity_id
_entity_poly.type
_entity_poly.pdbx_seq_one_letter_code
_entity_poly.pdbx_strand_id
1 'polypeptide(L)' 'MKIAISSTGQDLTSQIDPRFGRSPYFIFIDPETMQFEAIENPNVNAMGGAGIQTAQLIANKGVEVILFP' A
#
# COMPACT_ATOMS: atom_id res chain seq x y z
N MET A 1 7.87 13.70 -1.56
CA MET A 1 7.90 12.63 -0.53
C MET A 1 6.92 11.54 -0.95
N LYS A 2 7.23 10.24 -0.86
CA LYS A 2 6.27 9.19 -1.28
C LYS A 2 5.68 8.41 -0.10
N ILE A 3 4.35 8.36 -0.03
CA ILE A 3 3.58 7.68 1.03
C ILE A 3 2.83 6.49 0.44
N ALA A 4 2.84 5.33 1.11
CA ALA A 4 1.97 4.19 0.80
C ALA A 4 0.82 4.08 1.81
N ILE A 5 -0.39 3.82 1.33
CA ILE A 5 -1.60 3.68 2.14
C ILE A 5 -2.24 2.32 1.83
N SER A 6 -2.54 1.52 2.85
CA SER A 6 -3.31 0.29 2.68
C SER A 6 -4.76 0.63 2.31
N SER A 7 -5.29 0.02 1.26
CA SER A 7 -6.60 0.37 0.73
C SER A 7 -7.41 -0.86 0.33
N THR A 8 -8.73 -0.79 0.54
CA THR A 8 -9.70 -1.78 0.06
C THR A 8 -10.01 -1.64 -1.44
N GLY A 9 -9.60 -0.53 -2.06
CA GLY A 9 -9.82 -0.22 -3.48
C GLY A 9 -8.72 0.62 -4.11
N GLN A 10 -8.93 1.05 -5.36
CA GLN A 10 -7.90 1.71 -6.17
C GLN A 10 -7.96 3.25 -6.14
N ASP A 11 -9.02 3.81 -5.53
CA ASP A 11 -9.25 5.25 -5.49
C ASP A 11 -8.95 5.83 -4.10
N LEU A 12 -8.61 7.12 -4.02
CA LEU A 12 -8.37 7.83 -2.75
C LEU A 12 -9.59 7.90 -1.81
N THR A 13 -10.79 7.60 -2.33
CA THR A 13 -12.04 7.52 -1.56
C THR A 13 -12.31 6.12 -1.01
N SER A 14 -11.48 5.14 -1.37
CA SER A 14 -11.57 3.77 -0.86
C SER A 14 -11.26 3.75 0.64
N GLN A 15 -11.79 2.75 1.35
CA GLN A 15 -11.52 2.61 2.77
C GLN A 15 -10.09 2.15 3.02
N ILE A 16 -9.50 2.60 4.12
CA ILE A 16 -8.19 2.11 4.56
C ILE A 16 -8.34 0.66 5.04
N ASP A 17 -7.53 -0.26 4.51
CA ASP A 17 -7.54 -1.66 4.98
C ASP A 17 -6.66 -1.79 6.24
N PRO A 18 -7.20 -2.31 7.36
CA PRO A 18 -6.43 -2.50 8.60
C PRO A 18 -5.37 -3.60 8.51
N ARG A 19 -5.40 -4.45 7.48
CA ARG A 19 -4.53 -5.62 7.36
C ARG A 19 -3.36 -5.28 6.45
N PHE A 20 -2.37 -4.50 6.91
CA PHE A 20 -1.22 -4.09 6.10
C PHE A 20 -0.71 -5.15 5.10
N GLY A 21 -0.17 -6.29 5.57
CA GLY A 21 0.41 -7.30 4.68
C GLY A 21 -0.57 -7.98 3.70
N ARG A 22 -1.87 -7.89 3.96
CA ARG A 22 -2.94 -8.52 3.16
C ARG A 22 -3.95 -7.52 2.62
N SER A 23 -3.62 -6.23 2.66
CA SER A 23 -4.39 -5.18 2.01
C SER A 23 -4.51 -5.54 0.53
N PRO A 24 -5.70 -5.52 -0.09
CA PRO A 24 -5.87 -5.88 -1.49
C PRO A 24 -5.17 -4.89 -2.41
N TYR A 25 -5.07 -3.62 -2.00
CA TYR A 25 -4.40 -2.57 -2.76
C TYR A 25 -3.47 -1.73 -1.89
N PHE A 26 -2.53 -1.06 -2.57
CA PHE A 26 -1.75 0.03 -2.01
C PHE A 26 -1.85 1.26 -2.91
N ILE A 27 -2.18 2.39 -2.29
CA ILE A 27 -2.14 3.69 -2.94
C ILE A 27 -0.81 4.33 -2.60
N PHE A 28 -0.04 4.71 -3.62
CA PHE A 28 1.17 5.50 -3.49
C PHE A 28 0.83 6.93 -3.87
N ILE A 29 1.08 7.87 -2.97
CA ILE A 29 0.74 9.28 -3.17
C ILE A 29 1.92 10.17 -2.83
N ASP A 30 2.09 11.21 -3.63
CA ASP A 30 2.92 12.35 -3.28
C ASP A 30 2.02 13.45 -2.66
N PRO A 31 2.17 13.79 -1.37
CA PRO A 31 1.30 14.74 -0.69
C PRO A 31 1.51 16.20 -1.15
N GLU A 32 2.61 16.52 -1.84
CA GLU A 32 2.87 17.87 -2.36
C GLU A 32 2.12 18.10 -3.68
N THR A 33 2.04 17.07 -4.52
CA THR A 33 1.41 17.16 -5.86
C THR A 33 0.02 16.55 -5.94
N MET A 34 -0.36 15.74 -4.93
CA MET A 34 -1.56 14.90 -4.91
C MET A 34 -1.64 13.87 -6.04
N GLN A 35 -0.55 13.65 -6.79
CA GLN A 35 -0.48 12.57 -7.77
C GLN A 35 -0.42 11.23 -7.04
N PHE A 36 -1.23 10.28 -7.50
CA PHE A 36 -1.26 8.94 -6.93
C PHE A 36 -1.33 7.84 -7.99
N GLU A 37 -0.85 6.66 -7.60
CA GLU A 37 -1.04 5.40 -8.31
C GLU A 37 -1.55 4.36 -7.33
N ALA A 38 -2.43 3.46 -7.78
CA ALA A 38 -2.84 2.30 -7.02
C ALA A 38 -2.26 1.04 -7.63
N ILE A 39 -1.78 0.12 -6.80
CA ILE A 39 -1.36 -1.21 -7.22
C ILE A 39 -2.15 -2.28 -6.45
N GLU A 40 -2.45 -3.38 -7.14
CA GLU A 40 -2.91 -4.61 -6.48
C GLU A 40 -1.74 -5.24 -5.69
N ASN A 41 -2.04 -5.77 -4.51
CA ASN A 41 -1.06 -6.46 -3.68
C ASN A 41 -1.00 -7.95 -4.06
N PRO A 42 0.09 -8.43 -4.68
CA PRO A 42 0.21 -9.84 -5.05
C PRO A 42 0.31 -10.77 -3.83
N ASN A 43 0.59 -10.23 -2.64
CA ASN A 43 0.89 -11.00 -1.44
C ASN A 43 -0.34 -11.31 -0.57
N VAL A 44 -1.55 -10.90 -0.98
CA VAL A 44 -2.80 -11.08 -0.20
C VAL A 44 -3.00 -12.53 0.22
N ASN A 45 -2.71 -13.47 -0.69
CA ASN A 45 -2.89 -14.91 -0.50
C ASN A 45 -1.61 -15.65 -0.08
N ALA A 46 -0.55 -14.93 0.31
CA ALA A 46 0.68 -15.57 0.74
C ALA A 46 0.43 -16.47 1.96
N MET A 47 0.87 -17.73 1.86
CA MET A 47 0.74 -18.73 2.94
C MET A 47 1.44 -18.29 4.22
N GLY A 48 2.53 -17.52 4.10
CA GLY A 48 3.27 -16.91 5.20
C GLY A 48 4.07 -15.70 4.73
N GLY A 49 4.46 -14.84 5.69
CA GLY A 49 5.33 -13.70 5.39
C GLY A 49 4.71 -12.59 4.54
N ALA A 50 3.38 -12.53 4.41
CA ALA A 50 2.68 -11.52 3.60
C ALA A 50 3.14 -10.09 3.93
N GLY A 51 3.25 -9.75 5.23
CA GLY A 51 3.72 -8.43 5.66
C GLY A 51 5.15 -8.11 5.22
N ILE A 52 6.07 -9.08 5.27
CA ILE A 52 7.47 -8.88 4.87
C ILE A 52 7.55 -8.67 3.34
N GLN A 53 6.88 -9.52 2.57
CA GLN A 53 6.87 -9.43 1.11
C GLN A 53 6.22 -8.11 0.64
N THR A 54 5.14 -7.68 1.29
CA THR A 54 4.50 -6.39 1.02
C THR A 54 5.37 -5.21 1.43
N ALA A 55 6.05 -5.27 2.57
CA ALA A 55 7.01 -4.22 2.96
C ALA A 55 8.16 -4.10 1.95
N GLN A 56 8.67 -5.23 1.44
CA GLN A 56 9.69 -5.23 0.38
C GLN A 56 9.18 -4.61 -0.93
N LEU A 57 7.95 -4.97 -1.35
CA LEU A 57 7.31 -4.37 -2.52
C LEU A 57 7.21 -2.84 -2.40
N ILE A 58 6.77 -2.35 -1.24
CA ILE A 58 6.61 -0.92 -0.95
C ILE A 58 7.97 -0.22 -0.89
N ALA A 59 8.96 -0.82 -0.23
CA ALA A 59 10.32 -0.28 -0.15
C ALA A 59 10.97 -0.15 -1.54
N ASN A 60 10.77 -1.13 -2.42
CA ASN A 60 11.27 -1.09 -3.81
C ASN A 60 10.67 0.07 -4.64
N LYS A 61 9.51 0.62 -4.24
CA LYS A 61 8.91 1.81 -4.86
C LYS A 61 9.47 3.14 -4.33
N GLY A 62 10.43 3.11 -3.41
CA GLY A 62 11.05 4.29 -2.82
C GLY A 62 10.12 5.05 -1.88
N VAL A 63 9.24 4.33 -1.20
CA VAL A 63 8.30 4.90 -0.21
C VAL A 63 9.03 5.20 1.10
N GLU A 64 8.73 6.34 1.68
CA GLU A 64 9.34 6.82 2.93
C GLU A 64 8.44 6.57 4.13
N VAL A 65 7.11 6.60 3.93
CA VAL A 65 6.11 6.45 5.00
C VAL A 65 5.01 5.50 4.57
N ILE A 66 4.58 4.65 5.50
CA ILE A 66 3.43 3.77 5.34
C ILE A 66 2.35 4.20 6.34
N LEU A 67 1.11 4.37 5.87
CA LEU A 67 -0.04 4.70 6.70
C LEU A 67 -1.03 3.54 6.69
N PHE A 68 -1.32 3.02 7.88
CA PHE A 68 -2.37 2.04 8.15
C PHE A 68 -2.83 2.17 9.63
N PRO A 69 -4.04 1.73 10.00
CA PRO A 69 -4.57 1.77 11.37
C PRO A 69 -3.92 0.76 12.32
#